data_AF-A0A538J981-F1
#
_entry.id   AF-A0A538J981-F1
#
_cell.length_a   1.000
_cell.length_b   1.000
_cell.length_c   1.000
_cell.angle_alpha   90.00
_cell.angle_beta   90.00
_cell.angle_gamma   90.00
#
_symmetry.space_group_name_H-M   'P 1'
#
loop_
_entity.id
_entity.type
_entity.pdbx_description
1 polymer ?
#
loop_
_entity_poly.entity_id
_entity_poly.type
_entity_poly.pdbx_seq_one_letter_code
_entity_poly.pdbx_strand_id
1 'polypeptide(L)'
;MAGLDDIWLPLVDEPIGSIVEEIQGENPEIAKLVESPHRILAFRTFAYIRVGLLLGQLLFDNDLPPYDGSETWVDALLKDPAHHDALMREVRAVAEEIAADPKYADDEPLGPDDEARERFRQFAKQKLGGA
;
A
#
# COMPACT_ATOMS: atom_id res chain seq x y z
N MET A 1 -14.59 17.20 -9.88
CA MET A 1 -14.99 16.17 -8.92
C MET A 1 -13.75 15.33 -8.66
N ALA A 2 -13.00 15.65 -7.61
CA ALA A 2 -11.92 14.78 -7.16
C ALA A 2 -12.59 13.47 -6.69
N GLY A 3 -12.21 12.35 -7.30
CA GLY A 3 -12.72 11.04 -6.91
C GLY A 3 -12.32 10.79 -5.46
N LEU A 4 -13.10 10.00 -4.73
CA LEU A 4 -12.77 9.60 -3.35
C LEU A 4 -11.41 8.88 -3.25
N ASP A 5 -10.84 8.47 -4.39
CA ASP A 5 -9.51 7.89 -4.53
C ASP A 5 -8.38 8.93 -4.31
N ASP A 6 -8.62 10.23 -4.49
CA ASP A 6 -7.64 11.32 -4.27
C ASP A 6 -7.45 11.69 -2.77
N ILE A 7 -8.20 11.06 -1.85
CA ILE A 7 -8.22 11.39 -0.40
C ILE A 7 -7.60 10.26 0.43
N TRP A 8 -6.73 9.44 -0.16
CA TRP A 8 -5.89 8.52 0.61
C TRP A 8 -4.47 9.07 0.59
N LEU A 9 -4.03 9.66 1.71
CA LEU A 9 -2.61 9.92 1.89
C LEU A 9 -1.88 8.58 1.85
N PRO A 10 -0.88 8.40 0.97
CA PRO A 10 -0.14 7.15 0.91
C PRO A 10 0.49 6.90 2.29
N LEU A 11 0.35 5.69 2.82
CA LEU A 11 0.90 5.37 4.15
C LEU A 11 2.44 5.38 4.14
N VAL A 12 3.05 5.33 2.95
CA VAL A 12 4.50 5.37 2.72
C VAL A 12 4.79 6.20 1.49
N ASP A 13 5.84 7.02 1.55
CA ASP A 13 6.29 7.87 0.46
C ASP A 13 6.75 7.06 -0.77
N GLU A 14 6.77 7.71 -1.94
CA GLU A 14 7.36 7.16 -3.16
C GLU A 14 8.86 6.84 -2.96
N PRO A 15 9.38 5.78 -3.61
CA PRO A 15 8.76 4.99 -4.69
C PRO A 15 8.07 3.70 -4.24
N ILE A 16 8.15 3.33 -2.95
CA ILE A 16 7.68 2.03 -2.47
C ILE A 16 6.16 1.86 -2.63
N GLY A 17 5.40 2.93 -2.35
CA GLY A 17 3.94 2.95 -2.53
C GLY A 17 3.54 2.55 -3.95
N SER A 18 4.11 3.25 -4.93
CA SER A 18 3.83 3.06 -6.35
C SER A 18 4.22 1.68 -6.86
N ILE A 19 5.35 1.11 -6.41
CA ILE A 19 5.77 -0.26 -6.76
C ILE A 19 4.74 -1.29 -6.32
N VAL A 20 4.25 -1.19 -5.08
CA VAL A 20 3.26 -2.14 -4.56
C VAL A 20 1.92 -2.00 -5.30
N GLU A 21 1.52 -0.77 -5.63
CA GLU A 21 0.30 -0.49 -6.39
C GLU A 21 0.38 -1.03 -7.83
N GLU A 22 1.51 -0.83 -8.51
CA GLU A 22 1.77 -1.36 -9.84
C GLU A 22 1.69 -2.90 -9.85
N ILE A 23 2.42 -3.55 -8.93
CA ILE A 23 2.39 -5.01 -8.78
C ILE A 23 0.97 -5.52 -8.50
N GLN A 24 0.20 -4.83 -7.64
CA GLN A 24 -1.21 -5.20 -7.42
C GLN A 24 -2.07 -5.05 -8.68
N GLY A 25 -1.87 -3.96 -9.45
CA GLY A 25 -2.58 -3.72 -10.69
C GLY A 25 -2.31 -4.78 -11.75
N GLU A 26 -1.09 -5.28 -11.80
CA GLU A 26 -0.66 -6.35 -12.71
C GLU A 26 -1.15 -7.75 -12.28
N ASN A 27 -1.44 -7.96 -11.00
CA ASN A 27 -1.72 -9.28 -10.41
C ASN A 27 -3.07 -9.28 -9.66
N PRO A 28 -4.22 -9.41 -10.36
CA PRO A 28 -5.56 -9.37 -9.76
C PRO A 28 -5.81 -10.40 -8.63
N GLU A 29 -5.07 -11.51 -8.63
CA GLU A 29 -5.09 -12.52 -7.58
C GLU A 29 -4.58 -11.99 -6.23
N ILE A 30 -3.63 -11.06 -6.23
CA ILE A 30 -3.13 -10.42 -5.01
C ILE A 30 -4.25 -9.58 -4.39
N ALA A 31 -4.95 -8.79 -5.22
CA ALA A 31 -6.07 -7.97 -4.78
C ALA A 31 -7.20 -8.80 -4.15
N LYS A 32 -7.48 -9.99 -4.70
CA LYS A 32 -8.49 -10.92 -4.15
C LYS A 32 -8.13 -11.47 -2.77
N LEU A 33 -6.85 -11.69 -2.49
CA LEU A 33 -6.40 -12.22 -1.19
C LEU A 33 -6.67 -11.23 -0.05
N VAL A 34 -6.61 -9.93 -0.35
CA VAL A 34 -6.68 -8.85 0.64
C VAL A 34 -7.89 -7.96 0.44
N GLU A 35 -8.99 -8.47 -0.10
CA GLU A 35 -10.16 -7.68 -0.52
C GLU A 35 -10.88 -6.94 0.62
N SER A 36 -10.79 -7.44 1.85
CA SER A 36 -11.48 -6.82 2.98
C SER A 36 -10.72 -5.59 3.51
N PRO A 37 -11.40 -4.54 4.00
CA PRO A 37 -10.74 -3.31 4.43
C PRO A 37 -9.62 -3.52 5.47
N HIS A 38 -9.83 -4.47 6.40
CA HIS A 38 -8.85 -4.80 7.43
C HIS A 38 -7.60 -5.45 6.82
N ARG A 39 -7.79 -6.35 5.85
CA ARG A 39 -6.70 -7.00 5.12
C ARG A 39 -5.97 -6.02 4.21
N ILE A 40 -6.66 -5.12 3.50
CA ILE A 40 -6.03 -4.07 2.69
C ILE A 40 -5.08 -3.24 3.54
N LEU A 41 -5.54 -2.81 4.73
CA LEU A 41 -4.73 -1.96 5.61
C LEU A 41 -3.49 -2.71 6.10
N ALA A 42 -3.67 -3.93 6.62
CA ALA A 42 -2.58 -4.76 7.10
C ALA A 42 -1.58 -5.07 5.97
N PHE A 43 -2.09 -5.50 4.82
CA PHE A 43 -1.29 -5.77 3.63
C PHE A 43 -0.44 -4.57 3.23
N ARG A 44 -1.03 -3.37 3.08
CA ARG A 44 -0.27 -2.17 2.70
C ARG A 44 0.86 -1.89 3.69
N THR A 45 0.58 -1.93 4.98
CA THR A 45 1.60 -1.73 6.02
C THR A 45 2.76 -2.71 5.90
N PHE A 46 2.49 -4.01 5.80
CA PHE A 46 3.55 -5.03 5.74
C PHE A 46 4.27 -5.07 4.39
N ALA A 47 3.54 -4.87 3.29
CA ALA A 47 4.09 -4.85 1.94
C ALA A 47 5.10 -3.72 1.79
N TYR A 48 4.78 -2.51 2.27
CA TYR A 48 5.73 -1.39 2.18
C TYR A 48 7.01 -1.64 2.98
N ILE A 49 6.92 -2.24 4.17
CA ILE A 49 8.09 -2.59 4.98
C ILE A 49 8.94 -3.65 4.25
N ARG A 50 8.33 -4.75 3.80
CA ARG A 50 9.06 -5.87 3.17
C ARG A 50 9.64 -5.50 1.81
N VAL A 51 8.94 -4.71 1.00
CA VAL A 51 9.48 -4.15 -0.25
C VAL A 51 10.67 -3.24 0.05
N GLY A 52 10.59 -2.34 1.04
CA GLY A 52 11.72 -1.50 1.41
C GLY A 52 12.96 -2.30 1.85
N LEU A 53 12.76 -3.36 2.64
CA LEU A 53 13.83 -4.26 3.05
C LEU A 53 14.44 -5.01 1.86
N LEU A 54 13.62 -5.56 0.96
CA LEU A 54 14.08 -6.26 -0.23
C LEU A 54 14.85 -5.33 -1.17
N LEU A 55 14.36 -4.11 -1.40
CA LEU A 55 15.07 -3.11 -2.20
C LEU A 55 16.43 -2.76 -1.58
N GLY A 56 16.49 -2.60 -0.25
CA GLY A 56 17.76 -2.37 0.45
C GLY A 56 18.73 -3.55 0.32
N GLN A 57 18.22 -4.78 0.37
CA GLN A 57 19.04 -5.97 0.13
C GLN A 57 19.54 -6.02 -1.32
N LEU A 58 18.66 -5.80 -2.30
CA LEU A 58 19.03 -5.77 -3.72
C LEU A 58 20.07 -4.69 -4.01
N LEU A 59 19.95 -3.52 -3.38
CA LEU A 59 20.95 -2.45 -3.47
C LEU A 59 22.30 -2.86 -2.90
N PHE A 60 22.32 -3.63 -1.80
CA PHE A 60 23.56 -4.10 -1.19
C PHE A 60 24.22 -5.22 -2.01
N ASP A 61 23.40 -6.13 -2.55
CA ASP A 61 23.86 -7.31 -3.29
C ASP A 61 24.29 -6.97 -4.72
N ASN A 62 23.85 -5.83 -5.27
CA ASN A 62 24.16 -5.39 -6.63
C ASN A 62 24.97 -4.08 -6.63
N ASP A 63 26.11 -4.11 -7.31
CA ASP A 63 26.99 -2.94 -7.42
C ASP A 63 26.44 -1.98 -8.50
N LEU A 64 25.70 -0.97 -8.05
CA LEU A 64 25.15 0.07 -8.93
C LEU A 64 26.19 1.14 -9.24
N PRO A 65 26.20 1.70 -10.47
CA PRO A 65 27.06 2.82 -10.78
C PRO A 65 26.78 4.01 -9.85
N PRO A 66 27.81 4.85 -9.56
CA PRO A 66 27.62 6.05 -8.76
C PRO A 66 26.53 6.94 -9.35
N TYR A 67 25.68 7.48 -8.48
CA TYR A 67 24.57 8.35 -8.88
C TYR A 67 25.08 9.56 -9.67
N ASP A 68 24.63 9.67 -10.93
CA ASP A 68 25.03 10.72 -11.87
C ASP A 68 23.98 11.84 -12.02
N GLY A 69 22.88 11.76 -11.25
CA GLY A 69 21.81 12.75 -11.28
C GLY A 69 20.69 12.47 -12.29
N SER A 70 20.75 11.35 -13.03
CA SER A 70 19.77 11.04 -14.07
C SER A 70 18.57 10.20 -13.59
N GLU A 71 18.81 9.17 -12.78
CA GLU A 71 17.78 8.22 -12.31
C GLU A 71 18.02 7.77 -10.87
N THR A 72 16.96 7.44 -10.13
CA THR A 72 17.12 6.96 -8.77
C THR A 72 17.76 5.56 -8.75
N TRP A 73 18.38 5.18 -7.63
CA TRP A 73 18.93 3.83 -7.47
C TRP A 73 17.83 2.74 -7.57
N VAL A 74 16.58 3.08 -7.23
CA VAL A 74 15.44 2.17 -7.40
C VAL A 74 15.16 1.97 -8.88
N ASP A 75 15.08 3.04 -9.67
CA ASP A 75 14.88 2.96 -11.12
C ASP A 75 15.99 2.14 -11.79
N ALA A 76 17.24 2.33 -11.36
CA ALA A 76 18.38 1.56 -11.84
C ALA A 76 18.25 0.06 -11.52
N LEU A 77 17.81 -0.31 -10.31
CA LEU A 77 17.58 -1.70 -9.93
C LEU A 77 16.45 -2.34 -10.73
N LEU A 78 15.34 -1.62 -10.95
CA LEU A 78 14.14 -2.16 -11.61
C LEU A 78 14.31 -2.39 -13.12
N LYS A 79 15.44 -1.97 -13.71
CA LYS A 79 15.81 -2.35 -15.08
C LYS A 79 16.09 -3.83 -15.24
N ASP A 80 16.49 -4.52 -14.18
CA ASP A 80 16.62 -5.97 -14.20
C ASP A 80 15.24 -6.61 -13.92
N PRO A 81 14.65 -7.34 -14.89
CA PRO A 81 13.36 -8.01 -14.68
C PRO A 81 13.39 -9.02 -13.52
N ALA A 82 14.55 -9.58 -13.17
CA ALA A 82 14.66 -10.50 -12.03
C ALA A 82 14.38 -9.80 -10.69
N HIS A 83 14.69 -8.50 -10.57
CA HIS A 83 14.36 -7.70 -9.39
C HIS A 83 12.86 -7.43 -9.30
N HIS A 84 12.23 -7.13 -10.45
CA HIS A 84 10.78 -6.99 -10.52
C HIS A 84 10.07 -8.30 -10.10
N ASP A 85 10.52 -9.44 -10.63
CA ASP A 85 9.98 -10.75 -10.25
C ASP A 85 10.17 -11.06 -8.75
N ALA A 86 11.28 -10.62 -8.16
CA ALA A 86 11.52 -10.78 -6.73
C ALA A 86 10.54 -9.94 -5.90
N LEU A 87 10.30 -8.69 -6.29
CA LEU A 87 9.32 -7.82 -5.64
C LEU A 87 7.90 -8.39 -5.77
N MET A 88 7.50 -8.88 -6.94
CA MET A 88 6.20 -9.50 -7.13
C MET A 88 6.01 -10.72 -6.21
N ARG A 89 7.02 -11.60 -6.12
CA ARG A 89 6.96 -12.75 -5.19
C ARG A 89 6.82 -12.31 -3.75
N GLU A 90 7.55 -11.28 -3.35
CA GLU A 90 7.50 -10.75 -1.99
C GLU A 90 6.13 -10.14 -1.66
N VAL A 91 5.59 -9.31 -2.55
CA VAL A 91 4.26 -8.71 -2.40
C VAL A 91 3.18 -9.79 -2.34
N ARG A 92 3.26 -10.82 -3.20
CA ARG A 92 2.34 -11.96 -3.16
C ARG A 92 2.42 -12.71 -1.83
N ALA A 93 3.64 -13.00 -1.34
CA ALA A 93 3.83 -13.70 -0.08
C ALA A 93 3.18 -12.94 1.08
N VAL A 94 3.32 -11.62 1.13
CA VAL A 94 2.63 -10.79 2.13
C VAL A 94 1.12 -10.93 2.03
N ALA A 95 0.55 -10.88 0.82
CA ALA A 95 -0.89 -11.04 0.64
C ALA A 95 -1.39 -12.42 1.11
N GLU A 96 -0.64 -13.48 0.80
CA GLU A 96 -0.95 -14.85 1.24
C GLU A 96 -0.88 -15.00 2.77
N GLU A 97 0.16 -14.43 3.41
CA GLU A 97 0.31 -14.42 4.86
C GLU A 97 -0.85 -13.69 5.56
N ILE A 98 -1.25 -12.51 5.05
CA ILE A 98 -2.37 -11.74 5.60
C ILE A 98 -3.70 -12.46 5.39
N ALA A 99 -3.91 -13.09 4.23
CA ALA A 99 -5.12 -13.84 3.94
C ALA A 99 -5.26 -15.09 4.84
N ALA A 100 -4.13 -15.70 5.21
CA ALA A 100 -4.07 -16.89 6.05
C ALA A 100 -4.20 -16.59 7.56
N ASP A 101 -3.91 -15.36 8.01
CA ASP A 101 -3.97 -14.99 9.42
C ASP A 101 -5.42 -14.76 9.89
N PRO A 102 -5.94 -15.59 10.83
CA PRO A 102 -7.30 -15.46 11.34
C PRO A 102 -7.60 -14.11 12.00
N LYS A 103 -6.58 -13.38 12.48
CA LYS A 103 -6.74 -12.05 13.07
C LYS A 103 -7.35 -11.03 12.11
N TYR A 104 -7.10 -11.20 10.81
CA TYR A 104 -7.62 -10.35 9.75
C TYR A 104 -8.82 -10.98 9.03
N ALA A 105 -9.39 -12.08 9.56
CA ALA A 105 -10.57 -12.72 8.99
C ALA A 105 -11.89 -12.04 9.42
N ASP A 106 -11.90 -11.39 10.59
CA ASP A 106 -13.07 -10.65 11.06
C ASP A 106 -13.11 -9.24 10.47
N ASP A 107 -14.20 -8.97 9.75
CA ASP A 107 -14.61 -7.64 9.32
C ASP A 107 -15.29 -6.92 10.48
N GLU A 108 -14.53 -6.67 11.55
CA GLU A 108 -14.98 -5.74 12.56
C GLU A 108 -15.22 -4.37 11.88
N PRO A 109 -16.34 -3.68 12.16
CA PRO A 109 -16.71 -2.47 11.42
C PRO A 109 -15.61 -1.41 11.51
N LEU A 110 -14.84 -1.24 10.43
CA LEU A 110 -13.81 -0.22 10.33
C LEU A 110 -14.45 1.13 10.04
N GLY A 111 -14.28 2.08 10.97
CA GLY A 111 -14.73 3.45 10.84
C GLY A 111 -15.64 3.91 11.99
N PRO A 112 -16.09 5.17 11.97
CA PRO A 112 -17.00 5.69 12.98
C PRO A 112 -18.33 4.93 12.93
N ASP A 113 -18.81 4.55 14.10
CA ASP A 113 -20.15 3.99 14.28
C ASP A 113 -21.25 4.98 13.88
N ASP A 114 -22.50 4.50 13.79
CA ASP A 114 -23.62 5.33 13.37
C ASP A 114 -23.88 6.50 14.32
N GLU A 115 -23.56 6.35 15.61
CA GLU A 115 -23.63 7.42 16.60
C GLU A 115 -22.57 8.51 16.36
N ALA A 116 -21.33 8.12 16.07
CA ALA A 116 -20.24 9.03 15.69
C ALA A 116 -20.56 9.75 14.38
N ARG A 117 -21.16 9.06 13.39
CA ARG A 117 -21.65 9.68 12.15
C ARG A 117 -22.77 10.68 12.42
N GLU A 118 -23.68 10.38 13.34
CA GLU A 118 -24.75 11.31 13.72
C GLU A 118 -24.20 12.56 14.42
N ARG A 119 -23.27 12.37 15.38
CA ARG A 119 -22.57 13.48 16.04
C ARG A 119 -21.82 14.37 15.04
N PHE A 120 -21.15 13.76 14.06
CA PHE A 120 -20.48 14.50 12.99
C PHE A 120 -21.48 15.27 12.11
N ARG A 121 -22.62 14.67 11.74
CA ARG A 121 -23.68 15.36 10.98
C ARG A 121 -24.26 16.54 11.74
N GLN A 122 -24.47 16.43 13.04
CA GLN A 122 -24.94 17.54 13.87
C GLN A 122 -23.91 18.66 13.98
N PHE A 123 -22.63 18.31 14.20
CA PHE A 123 -21.52 19.26 14.18
C PHE A 123 -21.43 20.02 12.85
N ALA A 124 -21.48 19.30 11.72
CA ALA A 124 -21.43 19.89 10.39
C ALA A 124 -22.59 20.85 10.14
N LYS A 125 -23.83 20.48 10.53
CA LYS A 125 -25.00 21.37 10.44
C LYS A 125 -24.79 22.67 11.24
N GLN A 126 -24.22 22.60 12.44
CA GLN A 126 -24.00 23.78 13.30
C GLN A 126 -22.86 24.69 12.81
N LYS A 127 -21.81 24.13 12.18
CA LYS A 127 -20.59 24.87 11.81
C LYS A 127 -20.48 25.22 10.34
N LEU A 128 -21.15 24.48 9.45
CA LEU A 128 -21.06 24.64 8.00
C LEU A 128 -22.40 25.02 7.34
N GLY A 129 -23.53 24.85 8.04
CA GLY A 129 -24.87 25.24 7.56
C GLY A 129 -25.29 26.67 7.89
N GLY A 130 -24.37 27.49 8.42
CA GLY A 130 -24.60 28.91 8.77
C GLY A 130 -24.01 29.89 7.75
N ALA A 131 -24.24 29.64 6.45
CA ALA A 131 -23.98 30.58 5.35
C ALA A 131 -25.25 30.75 4.53
#